data_AF-A0A451A8S0-F1
#
_entry.id   AF-A0A451A8S0-F1
#
_cell.length_a   1.000
_cell.length_b   1.000
_cell.length_c   1.000
_cell.angle_alpha   90.00
_cell.angle_beta   90.00
_cell.angle_gamma   90.00
#
_symmetry.space_group_name_H-M   'P 1'
#
loop_
_entity.id
_entity.type
_entity.pdbx_description
1 polymer ?
#
loop_
_entity_poly.entity_id
_entity_poly.type
_entity_poly.pdbx_seq_one_letter_code
_entity_poly.pdbx_strand_id
1 'polypeptide(L)'
;MKRSPYPRNNLEVAQTFFEDACDLMLRFDLTFEQFGSIKTRRFKCFIDLRWAYECVLKAILAYQQPRDMERESLIQTVEKRGHKISALENSVSSDTKDFGLEDWGSQLDVLPIGLRYSLDGQDFRVAREDLYYKTVGSDIWLRRLRNYLGHIRDVVGKELGQHSGFVIATDIPMEKIFGAGYNKYRKHPRIPKKHED
;
A
#
# COMPACT_ATOMS: atom_id res chain seq x y z
N MET A 1 2.77 -29.84 -2.94
CA MET A 1 2.01 -28.61 -3.30
C MET A 1 0.55 -28.98 -3.48
N LYS A 2 -0.35 -28.51 -2.61
CA LYS A 2 -1.80 -28.60 -2.87
C LYS A 2 -2.13 -27.57 -3.96
N ARG A 3 -2.88 -27.94 -5.01
CA ARG A 3 -3.40 -26.95 -5.97
C ARG A 3 -4.24 -25.94 -5.19
N SER A 4 -3.97 -24.65 -5.38
CA SER A 4 -4.76 -23.59 -4.75
C SER A 4 -6.23 -23.75 -5.15
N PRO A 5 -7.18 -23.65 -4.21
CA PRO A 5 -8.59 -23.56 -4.54
C PRO A 5 -8.96 -22.22 -5.20
N TYR A 6 -8.03 -21.25 -5.25
CA TYR A 6 -8.24 -19.95 -5.86
C TYR A 6 -7.68 -19.88 -7.29
N PRO A 7 -8.33 -19.13 -8.20
CA PRO A 7 -7.87 -18.97 -9.56
C PRO A 7 -6.55 -18.21 -9.61
N ARG A 8 -5.74 -18.54 -10.61
CA ARG A 8 -4.45 -17.89 -10.84
C ARG A 8 -4.57 -16.37 -10.97
N ASN A 9 -5.59 -15.88 -11.68
CA ASN A 9 -5.81 -14.44 -11.88
C ASN A 9 -6.02 -13.70 -10.55
N ASN A 10 -6.83 -14.26 -9.64
CA ASN A 10 -7.08 -13.67 -8.33
C ASN A 10 -5.81 -13.56 -7.51
N LEU A 11 -5.02 -14.64 -7.49
CA LEU A 11 -3.74 -14.66 -6.77
C LEU A 11 -2.76 -13.63 -7.36
N GLU A 12 -2.62 -13.55 -8.68
CA GLU A 12 -1.70 -12.61 -9.33
C GLU A 12 -2.11 -11.14 -9.11
N VAL A 13 -3.40 -10.82 -9.20
CA VAL A 13 -3.89 -9.45 -8.96
C VAL A 13 -3.80 -9.08 -7.49
N ALA A 14 -4.20 -9.98 -6.59
CA ALA A 14 -4.07 -9.77 -5.14
C ALA A 14 -2.61 -9.55 -4.74
N GLN A 15 -1.69 -10.35 -5.30
CA GLN A 15 -0.26 -10.23 -5.05
C GLN A 15 0.28 -8.86 -5.50
N THR A 16 -0.13 -8.35 -6.66
CA THR A 16 0.29 -7.03 -7.15
C THR A 16 -0.04 -5.94 -6.12
N PHE A 17 -1.29 -5.89 -5.66
CA PHE A 17 -1.71 -4.90 -4.65
C PHE A 17 -0.99 -5.12 -3.30
N PHE A 18 -0.77 -6.37 -2.91
CA PHE A 18 -0.08 -6.70 -1.67
C PHE A 18 1.40 -6.27 -1.68
N GLU A 19 2.08 -6.42 -2.81
CA GLU A 19 3.45 -5.95 -3.01
C GLU A 19 3.53 -4.43 -2.94
N ASP A 20 2.61 -3.71 -3.60
CA ASP A 20 2.53 -2.25 -3.50
C ASP A 20 2.34 -1.79 -2.04
N ALA A 21 1.51 -2.49 -1.26
CA ALA A 21 1.35 -2.20 0.15
C ALA A 21 2.64 -2.39 0.95
N CYS A 22 3.39 -3.47 0.69
CA CYS A 22 4.67 -3.73 1.33
C CYS A 22 5.70 -2.65 1.01
N ASP A 23 5.79 -2.23 -0.26
CA ASP A 23 6.68 -1.15 -0.70
C ASP A 23 6.34 0.19 -0.05
N LEU A 24 5.06 0.51 0.08
CA LEU A 24 4.59 1.72 0.76
C LEU A 24 4.91 1.70 2.26
N MET A 25 4.75 0.55 2.92
CA MET A 25 5.14 0.39 4.33
C MET A 25 6.65 0.51 4.54
N LEU A 26 7.46 -0.03 3.63
CA LEU A 26 8.91 0.15 3.65
C LEU A 26 9.28 1.62 3.43
N ARG A 27 8.61 2.30 2.50
CA ARG A 27 8.81 3.74 2.26
C ARG A 27 8.45 4.57 3.48
N PHE A 28 7.42 4.20 4.24
CA PHE A 28 7.13 4.80 5.53
C PHE A 28 8.32 4.66 6.47
N ASP A 29 8.87 3.45 6.66
CA ASP A 29 9.95 3.20 7.62
C ASP A 29 11.18 4.06 7.28
N LEU A 30 11.58 4.08 6.00
CA LEU A 30 12.68 4.91 5.50
C LEU A 30 12.41 6.41 5.66
N THR A 31 11.20 6.86 5.33
CA THR A 31 10.81 8.27 5.43
C THR A 31 10.79 8.74 6.88
N PHE A 32 10.29 7.90 7.78
CA PHE A 32 10.14 8.21 9.20
C PHE A 32 11.50 8.41 9.89
N GLU A 33 12.53 7.70 9.45
CA GLU A 33 13.88 7.80 10.02
C GLU A 33 14.73 8.90 9.36
N GLN A 34 14.65 9.05 8.03
CA GLN A 34 15.66 9.81 7.28
C GLN A 34 15.28 11.27 7.01
N PHE A 35 14.00 11.66 7.12
CA PHE A 35 13.58 13.02 6.79
C PHE A 35 13.75 14.00 7.96
N GLY A 36 14.47 15.10 7.73
CA GLY A 36 14.72 16.15 8.72
C GLY A 36 13.52 17.10 8.97
N SER A 37 12.67 17.35 7.97
CA SER A 37 11.46 18.17 8.15
C SER A 37 10.34 17.36 8.77
N ILE A 38 10.03 17.60 10.05
CA ILE A 38 8.99 16.87 10.81
C ILE A 38 7.63 16.95 10.11
N LYS A 39 7.22 18.14 9.65
CA LYS A 39 5.92 18.35 9.01
C LYS A 39 5.82 17.52 7.72
N THR A 40 6.78 17.70 6.83
CA THR A 40 6.83 16.99 5.55
C THR A 40 6.93 15.48 5.75
N ARG A 41 7.74 15.04 6.71
CA ARG A 41 7.89 13.63 7.08
C ARG A 41 6.54 13.01 7.46
N ARG A 42 5.83 13.62 8.39
CA ARG A 42 4.53 13.14 8.89
C ARG A 42 3.49 13.00 7.78
N PHE A 43 3.39 13.99 6.90
CA PHE A 43 2.43 13.93 5.79
C PHE A 43 2.78 12.84 4.78
N LYS A 44 4.05 12.72 4.40
CA LYS A 44 4.49 11.63 3.51
C LYS A 44 4.21 10.26 4.13
N CYS A 45 4.58 10.10 5.40
CA CYS A 45 4.30 8.88 6.16
C CYS A 45 2.81 8.57 6.20
N PHE A 46 1.95 9.56 6.46
CA PHE A 46 0.51 9.37 6.46
C PHE A 46 -0.02 8.90 5.09
N ILE A 47 0.39 9.55 4.00
CA ILE A 47 -0.03 9.18 2.65
C ILE A 47 0.43 7.75 2.32
N ASP A 48 1.66 7.40 2.68
CA ASP A 48 2.20 6.05 2.49
C ASP A 48 1.36 5.01 3.23
N LEU A 49 1.04 5.24 4.52
CA LEU A 49 0.24 4.30 5.30
C LEU A 49 -1.21 4.20 4.82
N ARG A 50 -1.85 5.33 4.47
CA ARG A 50 -3.22 5.32 3.96
C ARG A 50 -3.30 4.54 2.66
N TRP A 51 -2.34 4.76 1.76
CA TRP A 51 -2.30 4.06 0.48
C TRP A 51 -1.93 2.59 0.65
N ALA A 52 -1.00 2.27 1.57
CA ALA A 52 -0.69 0.89 1.90
C ALA A 52 -1.94 0.14 2.37
N TYR A 53 -2.76 0.77 3.22
CA TYR A 53 -4.00 0.14 3.67
C TYR A 53 -5.01 -0.06 2.55
N GLU A 54 -5.17 0.94 1.68
CA GLU A 54 -6.00 0.80 0.47
C GLU A 54 -5.56 -0.40 -0.38
N CYS A 55 -4.25 -0.53 -0.62
CA CYS A 55 -3.68 -1.64 -1.37
C CYS A 55 -3.92 -2.99 -0.68
N VAL A 56 -3.75 -3.09 0.64
CA VAL A 56 -4.08 -4.31 1.41
C VAL A 56 -5.54 -4.69 1.25
N LEU A 57 -6.47 -3.75 1.39
CA LEU A 57 -7.90 -4.02 1.25
C LEU A 57 -8.24 -4.45 -0.19
N LYS A 58 -7.63 -3.83 -1.19
CA LYS A 58 -7.79 -4.21 -2.61
C LYS A 58 -7.19 -5.58 -2.91
N ALA A 59 -6.08 -5.96 -2.27
CA ALA A 59 -5.53 -7.30 -2.36
C ALA A 59 -6.51 -8.34 -1.83
N ILE A 60 -7.12 -8.09 -0.67
CA ILE A 60 -8.13 -8.96 -0.08
C ILE A 60 -9.36 -9.08 -1.00
N LEU A 61 -9.88 -7.95 -1.50
CA LEU A 61 -11.03 -7.94 -2.42
C LEU A 61 -10.75 -8.72 -3.71
N ALA A 62 -9.56 -8.57 -4.29
CA ALA A 62 -9.13 -9.32 -5.48
C ALA A 62 -9.06 -10.83 -5.20
N TYR A 63 -8.52 -11.19 -4.04
CA TYR A 63 -8.41 -12.58 -3.59
C TYR A 63 -9.80 -13.25 -3.44
N GLN A 64 -10.79 -12.49 -2.96
CA GLN A 64 -12.16 -12.97 -2.69
C GLN A 64 -13.08 -13.03 -3.92
N GLN A 65 -12.70 -12.46 -5.07
CA GLN A 65 -13.58 -12.41 -6.25
C GLN A 65 -13.94 -13.81 -6.81
N PRO A 66 -15.04 -13.92 -7.59
CA PRO A 66 -15.44 -15.16 -8.25
C PRO A 66 -14.35 -15.79 -9.11
N ARG A 67 -14.42 -17.12 -9.27
CA ARG A 67 -13.30 -17.91 -9.77
C ARG A 67 -12.96 -17.75 -11.26
N ASP A 68 -13.91 -17.29 -12.05
CA ASP A 68 -13.80 -17.29 -13.51
C ASP A 68 -13.71 -15.87 -14.09
N MET A 69 -13.28 -14.89 -13.28
CA MET A 69 -13.06 -13.54 -13.77
C MET A 69 -11.76 -13.44 -14.56
N GLU A 70 -11.89 -12.89 -15.77
CA GLU A 70 -10.73 -12.45 -16.54
C GLU A 70 -9.96 -11.37 -15.79
N ARG A 71 -8.63 -11.39 -15.91
CA ARG A 71 -7.71 -10.53 -15.15
C ARG A 71 -8.07 -9.04 -15.26
N GLU A 72 -8.38 -8.56 -16.45
CA GLU A 72 -8.74 -7.16 -16.68
C GLU A 72 -10.05 -6.78 -15.99
N SER A 73 -11.06 -7.65 -16.07
CA SER A 73 -12.35 -7.43 -15.40
C SER A 73 -12.20 -7.46 -13.88
N LEU A 74 -11.33 -8.31 -13.36
CA LEU A 74 -10.98 -8.36 -11.95
C LEU A 74 -10.35 -7.04 -11.48
N ILE A 75 -9.34 -6.55 -12.19
CA ILE A 75 -8.68 -5.26 -11.89
C ILE A 75 -9.71 -4.13 -11.90
N GLN A 76 -10.50 -4.01 -12.97
CA GLN A 76 -11.54 -2.97 -13.08
C GLN A 76 -12.56 -3.06 -11.95
N THR A 77 -12.91 -4.27 -11.50
CA THR A 77 -13.88 -4.48 -10.41
C THR A 77 -13.33 -3.97 -9.08
N VAL A 78 -12.05 -4.22 -8.80
CA VAL A 78 -11.36 -3.75 -7.60
C VAL A 78 -11.16 -2.23 -7.65
N GLU A 79 -10.77 -1.68 -8.80
CA GLU A 79 -10.57 -0.24 -8.99
C GLU A 79 -11.87 0.57 -8.85
N LYS A 80 -13.00 0.03 -9.34
CA LYS A 80 -14.33 0.66 -9.21
C LYS A 80 -14.78 0.86 -7.75
N ARG A 81 -14.18 0.17 -6.78
CA ARG A 81 -14.45 0.38 -5.35
C ARG A 81 -13.88 1.72 -4.82
N GLY A 82 -13.08 2.42 -5.63
CA GLY A 82 -12.57 3.75 -5.33
C GLY A 82 -11.44 3.74 -4.31
N HIS A 83 -11.32 4.85 -3.55
CA HIS A 83 -10.22 5.13 -2.63
C HIS A 83 -10.68 5.42 -1.19
N LYS A 84 -11.98 5.26 -0.92
CA LYS A 84 -12.57 5.52 0.40
C LYS A 84 -12.36 4.29 1.29
N ILE A 85 -11.57 4.44 2.35
CA ILE A 85 -11.09 3.31 3.15
C ILE A 85 -12.25 2.62 3.86
N SER A 86 -13.16 3.37 4.48
CA SER A 86 -14.33 2.79 5.16
C SER A 86 -15.23 1.99 4.21
N ALA A 87 -15.34 2.40 2.94
CA ALA A 87 -16.11 1.66 1.95
C ALA A 87 -15.43 0.34 1.54
N LEU A 88 -14.09 0.34 1.49
CA LEU A 88 -13.28 -0.85 1.23
C LEU A 88 -13.34 -1.83 2.41
N GLU A 89 -13.19 -1.35 3.65
CA GLU A 89 -13.34 -2.17 4.87
C GLU A 89 -14.70 -2.86 4.91
N ASN A 90 -15.80 -2.11 4.69
CA ASN A 90 -17.14 -2.69 4.65
C ASN A 90 -17.30 -3.74 3.55
N SER A 91 -16.64 -3.55 2.40
CA SER A 91 -16.67 -4.53 1.30
C SER A 91 -15.90 -5.81 1.64
N VAL A 92 -14.82 -5.71 2.42
CA VAL A 92 -14.03 -6.87 2.86
C VAL A 92 -14.74 -7.60 4.01
N SER A 93 -15.29 -6.87 4.99
CA SER A 93 -15.95 -7.44 6.16
C SER A 93 -17.27 -8.15 5.85
N SER A 94 -17.89 -7.89 4.70
CA SER A 94 -19.07 -8.63 4.24
C SER A 94 -18.78 -10.05 3.76
N ASP A 95 -17.50 -10.43 3.63
CA ASP A 95 -17.10 -11.75 3.17
C ASP A 95 -16.85 -12.75 4.31
N THR A 96 -16.83 -14.03 3.95
CA THR A 96 -16.81 -15.17 4.90
C THR A 96 -15.54 -15.33 5.72
N LYS A 97 -14.45 -14.64 5.37
CA LYS A 97 -13.15 -14.77 6.03
C LYS A 97 -12.80 -13.51 6.80
N ASP A 98 -12.68 -13.66 8.11
CA ASP A 98 -12.23 -12.58 8.98
C ASP A 98 -10.70 -12.41 8.87
N PHE A 99 -10.29 -11.22 8.42
CA PHE A 99 -8.88 -10.80 8.35
C PHE A 99 -8.45 -10.02 9.60
N GLY A 100 -9.33 -9.87 10.60
CA GLY A 100 -9.07 -9.13 11.83
C GLY A 100 -9.02 -7.61 11.61
N LEU A 101 -9.85 -7.09 10.69
CA LEU A 101 -9.86 -5.67 10.37
C LEU A 101 -10.46 -4.85 11.52
N GLU A 102 -9.75 -3.80 11.92
CA GLU A 102 -10.26 -2.75 12.81
C GLU A 102 -10.89 -1.61 12.00
N ASP A 103 -11.77 -0.80 12.60
CA ASP A 103 -12.31 0.41 11.96
C ASP A 103 -11.29 1.54 11.96
N TRP A 104 -10.43 1.53 10.94
CA TRP A 104 -9.51 2.63 10.64
C TRP A 104 -10.09 3.56 9.58
N GLY A 105 -11.05 3.11 8.77
CA GLY A 105 -11.65 3.90 7.70
C GLY A 105 -12.30 5.19 8.19
N SER A 106 -13.00 5.15 9.33
CA SER A 106 -13.60 6.34 9.93
C SER A 106 -12.56 7.42 10.29
N GLN A 107 -11.38 7.00 10.76
CA GLN A 107 -10.26 7.90 11.09
C GLN A 107 -9.51 8.38 9.85
N LEU A 108 -9.38 7.55 8.81
CA LEU A 108 -8.56 7.84 7.64
C LEU A 108 -9.28 8.67 6.57
N ASP A 109 -10.59 8.51 6.44
CA ASP A 109 -11.37 9.19 5.40
C ASP A 109 -11.66 10.66 5.73
N VAL A 110 -11.60 11.06 7.01
CA VAL A 110 -11.76 12.46 7.44
C VAL A 110 -10.50 13.29 7.21
N LEU A 111 -9.37 12.65 6.95
CA LEU A 111 -8.08 13.30 6.77
C LEU A 111 -7.89 13.72 5.31
N PRO A 112 -7.39 14.94 5.04
CA PRO A 112 -7.24 15.39 3.67
C PRO A 112 -6.14 14.61 2.95
N ILE A 113 -6.39 14.25 1.70
CA ILE A 113 -5.42 13.61 0.79
C ILE A 113 -5.03 14.51 -0.38
N GLY A 114 -5.80 15.59 -0.61
CA GLY A 114 -5.62 16.49 -1.74
C GLY A 114 -4.41 17.40 -1.57
N LEU A 115 -3.41 17.21 -2.44
CA LEU A 115 -2.17 17.96 -2.62
C LEU A 115 -1.43 18.20 -1.29
N ARG A 116 -0.26 17.58 -1.18
CA ARG A 116 0.76 17.83 -0.16
C ARG A 116 0.92 19.31 0.22
N TYR A 117 0.64 20.26 -0.69
CA TYR A 117 0.65 21.71 -0.47
C TYR A 117 -0.59 22.30 0.22
N SER A 118 -1.77 21.67 0.19
CA SER A 118 -2.92 22.08 1.01
C SER A 118 -2.74 21.63 2.47
N LEU A 119 -1.97 20.56 2.68
CA LEU A 119 -1.56 20.04 3.99
C LEU A 119 -0.29 20.73 4.53
N ASP A 120 0.67 21.04 3.64
CA ASP A 120 1.85 21.85 3.93
C ASP A 120 1.54 23.36 3.98
N GLY A 121 0.47 23.80 3.33
CA GLY A 121 -0.19 25.07 3.58
C GLY A 121 -0.68 25.08 5.03
N GLN A 122 -0.70 26.23 5.67
CA GLN A 122 -1.08 26.33 7.08
C GLN A 122 -2.51 25.81 7.37
N ASP A 123 -3.32 25.59 6.34
CA ASP A 123 -4.75 25.30 6.40
C ASP A 123 -5.13 24.06 7.21
N PHE A 124 -4.56 22.87 7.02
CA PHE A 124 -5.07 21.70 7.78
C PHE A 124 -4.72 21.75 9.26
N ARG A 125 -3.47 22.09 9.62
CA ARG A 125 -3.08 22.22 11.03
C ARG A 125 -3.86 23.34 11.72
N VAL A 126 -4.06 24.48 11.06
CA VAL A 126 -4.77 25.62 11.65
C VAL A 126 -6.29 25.39 11.68
N ALA A 127 -6.89 24.84 10.63
CA ALA A 127 -8.34 24.62 10.56
C ALA A 127 -8.83 23.42 11.38
N ARG A 128 -7.94 22.45 11.67
CA ARG A 128 -8.27 21.19 12.34
C ARG A 128 -7.20 20.76 13.34
N GLU A 129 -6.73 21.69 14.17
CA GLU A 129 -5.59 21.48 15.07
C GLU A 129 -5.74 20.26 16.00
N ASP A 130 -6.91 20.11 16.63
CA ASP A 130 -7.21 18.96 17.50
C ASP A 130 -7.11 17.64 16.75
N LEU A 131 -7.71 17.56 15.56
CA LEU A 131 -7.67 16.36 14.74
C LEU A 131 -6.25 16.09 14.26
N TYR A 132 -5.49 17.13 13.88
CA TYR A 132 -4.11 17.02 13.46
C TYR A 132 -3.25 16.36 14.55
N TYR A 133 -3.22 16.89 15.78
CA TYR A 133 -2.38 16.30 16.83
C TYR A 133 -2.88 14.95 17.34
N LYS A 134 -4.18 14.64 17.20
CA LYS A 134 -4.70 13.30 17.48
C LYS A 134 -4.32 12.28 16.40
N THR A 135 -3.93 12.72 15.20
CA THR A 135 -3.69 11.86 14.03
C THR A 135 -2.32 12.10 13.36
N VAL A 136 -2.27 12.72 12.18
CA VAL A 136 -1.06 12.91 11.35
C VAL A 136 0.05 13.69 12.07
N GLY A 137 -0.32 14.56 13.00
CA GLY A 137 0.59 15.29 13.88
C GLY A 137 1.20 14.45 15.01
N SER A 138 0.76 13.21 15.22
CA SER A 138 1.22 12.31 16.26
C SER A 138 2.02 11.15 15.69
N ASP A 139 3.30 11.11 16.07
CA ASP A 139 4.21 10.01 15.75
C ASP A 139 3.70 8.67 16.34
N ILE A 140 3.04 8.73 17.50
CA ILE A 140 2.43 7.55 18.15
C ILE A 140 1.29 7.01 17.30
N TRP A 141 0.41 7.89 16.80
CA TRP A 141 -0.72 7.47 15.96
C TRP A 141 -0.24 6.88 14.64
N LEU A 142 0.75 7.50 13.99
CA LEU A 142 1.37 6.98 12.76
C LEU A 142 2.01 5.60 12.99
N ARG A 143 2.76 5.41 14.08
CA ARG A 143 3.34 4.11 14.42
C ARG A 143 2.27 3.07 14.74
N ARG A 144 1.18 3.44 15.40
CA ARG A 144 0.06 2.52 15.66
C ARG A 144 -0.56 2.02 14.36
N LEU A 145 -0.82 2.92 13.41
CA LEU A 145 -1.32 2.55 12.09
C LEU A 145 -0.32 1.65 11.34
N ARG A 146 0.97 1.99 11.34
CA ARG A 146 2.02 1.15 10.73
C ARG A 146 2.12 -0.23 11.35
N ASN A 147 1.98 -0.33 12.67
CA ASN A 147 1.99 -1.61 13.38
C ASN A 147 0.77 -2.43 13.02
N TYR A 148 -0.43 -1.82 13.07
CA TYR A 148 -1.67 -2.47 12.62
C TYR A 148 -1.54 -3.03 11.20
N LEU A 149 -1.05 -2.23 10.25
CA LEU A 149 -0.81 -2.70 8.88
C LEU A 149 0.22 -3.82 8.80
N GLY A 150 1.21 -3.86 9.71
CA GLY A 150 2.14 -4.99 9.83
C GLY A 150 1.44 -6.30 10.16
N HIS A 151 0.49 -6.26 11.10
CA HIS A 151 -0.30 -7.44 11.48
C HIS A 151 -1.19 -7.89 10.33
N ILE A 152 -1.92 -6.97 9.67
CA ILE A 152 -2.77 -7.32 8.53
C ILE A 152 -1.93 -7.86 7.36
N ARG A 153 -0.77 -7.25 7.09
CA ARG A 153 0.19 -7.74 6.09
C ARG A 153 0.57 -9.19 6.37
N ASP A 154 0.88 -9.53 7.61
CA ASP A 154 1.31 -10.90 7.97
C ASP A 154 0.16 -11.91 7.80
N VAL A 155 -1.06 -11.52 8.15
CA VAL A 155 -2.26 -12.35 7.94
C VAL A 155 -2.50 -12.57 6.44
N VAL A 156 -2.56 -11.50 5.64
CA VAL A 156 -2.81 -11.58 4.19
C VAL A 156 -1.67 -12.30 3.46
N GLY A 157 -0.42 -12.01 3.82
CA GLY A 157 0.77 -12.64 3.24
C GLY A 157 0.80 -14.15 3.51
N LYS A 158 0.40 -14.60 4.69
CA LYS A 158 0.25 -16.03 5.00
C LYS A 158 -0.83 -16.70 4.16
N GLU A 159 -1.91 -16.00 3.86
CA GLU A 159 -2.99 -16.52 3.00
C GLU A 159 -2.56 -16.61 1.55
N LEU A 160 -1.94 -15.57 1.01
CA LEU A 160 -1.42 -15.58 -0.36
C LEU A 160 -0.29 -16.61 -0.52
N GLY A 161 0.62 -16.71 0.46
CA GLY A 161 1.75 -17.64 0.48
C GLY A 161 1.36 -19.13 0.56
N GLN A 162 0.17 -19.47 1.04
CA GLN A 162 -0.34 -20.85 0.97
C GLN A 162 -0.66 -21.30 -0.45
N HIS A 163 -0.76 -20.35 -1.38
CA HIS A 163 -1.30 -20.55 -2.72
C HIS A 163 -0.34 -20.11 -3.83
N SER A 164 0.60 -19.23 -3.53
CA SER A 164 1.65 -18.81 -4.45
C SER A 164 2.84 -19.77 -4.39
N GLY A 165 3.22 -20.32 -5.54
CA GLY A 165 4.56 -20.91 -5.74
C GLY A 165 5.63 -19.84 -5.98
N PHE A 166 5.34 -18.58 -5.65
CA PHE A 166 6.16 -17.41 -5.94
C PHE A 166 6.69 -16.83 -4.63
N VAL A 167 8.00 -16.63 -4.61
CA VAL A 167 8.78 -16.09 -3.49
C VAL A 167 8.29 -14.68 -3.20
N ILE A 168 7.80 -14.43 -1.98
CA ILE A 168 7.46 -13.09 -1.51
C ILE A 168 8.77 -12.30 -1.48
N ALA A 169 8.80 -11.05 -1.96
CA ALA A 169 10.02 -10.25 -2.01
C ALA A 169 10.73 -10.09 -0.64
N THR A 170 10.01 -10.30 0.47
CA THR A 170 10.58 -10.35 1.83
C THR A 170 11.48 -11.56 2.08
N ASP A 171 11.35 -12.62 1.30
CA ASP A 171 12.20 -13.82 1.35
C ASP A 171 13.45 -13.68 0.46
N ILE A 172 13.58 -12.57 -0.26
CA ILE A 172 14.77 -12.25 -1.04
C ILE A 172 15.70 -11.45 -0.11
N PRO A 173 16.88 -11.99 0.28
CA PRO A 173 17.85 -11.25 1.07
C PRO A 173 18.14 -9.89 0.43
N MET A 174 18.20 -8.83 1.23
CA MET A 174 18.48 -7.47 0.76
C MET A 174 19.76 -7.41 -0.10
N GLU A 175 20.73 -8.29 0.15
CA GLU A 175 21.94 -8.42 -0.68
C GLU A 175 21.66 -8.79 -2.15
N LYS A 176 20.57 -9.52 -2.43
CA LYS A 176 20.16 -9.89 -3.80
C LYS A 176 19.41 -8.76 -4.52
N ILE A 177 18.67 -7.92 -3.78
CA ILE A 177 17.96 -6.75 -4.33
C ILE A 177 18.95 -5.64 -4.69
N PHE A 178 19.97 -5.42 -3.85
CA PHE A 178 21.04 -4.43 -4.09
C PHE A 178 22.26 -4.99 -4.81
N GLY A 179 22.28 -6.29 -5.12
CA GLY A 179 23.29 -6.90 -5.96
C GLY A 179 23.30 -6.22 -7.34
N ALA A 180 24.49 -5.96 -7.88
CA ALA A 180 24.74 -5.18 -9.10
C ALA A 180 24.05 -5.68 -10.40
N GLY A 181 23.21 -6.71 -10.33
CA GLY A 181 22.51 -7.35 -11.44
C GLY A 181 21.12 -6.81 -11.76
N TYR A 182 20.38 -6.19 -10.84
CA TYR A 182 18.99 -5.77 -11.11
C TYR A 182 18.89 -4.30 -11.52
N ASN A 183 19.45 -3.97 -12.69
CA ASN A 183 19.32 -2.64 -13.27
C ASN A 183 18.75 -2.73 -14.70
N LYS A 184 17.43 -2.96 -14.78
CA LYS A 184 16.70 -3.14 -16.06
C LYS A 184 16.75 -1.91 -17.00
N TYR A 185 17.22 -0.77 -16.51
CA TYR A 185 17.32 0.48 -17.25
C TYR A 185 18.73 0.84 -17.75
N ARG A 186 19.74 -0.04 -17.58
CA ARG A 186 21.13 0.25 -18.02
C ARG A 186 21.34 0.25 -19.53
N LYS A 187 20.29 0.03 -20.35
CA LYS A 187 20.35 0.14 -21.80
C LYS A 187 19.43 1.25 -22.31
N HIS A 188 19.81 2.51 -22.09
CA HIS A 188 19.43 3.56 -23.02
C HIS A 188 20.58 3.80 -24.01
N PRO A 189 20.32 3.80 -25.33
CA PRO A 189 21.32 4.16 -26.33
C PRO A 189 21.73 5.62 -26.14
N ARG A 190 23.03 5.88 -26.33
CA ARG A 190 23.66 7.20 -26.24
C ARG A 190 22.86 8.23 -27.05
N ILE A 191 22.45 9.32 -26.41
CA ILE A 191 21.89 10.50 -27.09
C ILE A 191 22.96 10.99 -28.09
N PRO A 192 22.65 11.18 -29.38
CA PRO A 192 23.62 11.71 -30.33
C PRO A 192 23.97 13.15 -29.95
N LYS A 193 25.27 13.47 -29.95
CA LYS A 193 25.77 14.83 -29.75
C LYS A 193 25.14 15.73 -30.80
N LYS A 194 24.55 16.85 -30.37
CA LYS A 194 24.15 17.93 -31.27
C LYS A 194 25.42 18.40 -32.00
N HIS A 195 25.32 18.51 -33.32
CA HIS A 195 26.26 19.25 -34.13
C HIS A 195 26.18 20.73 -33.71
N GLU A 196 27.34 21.29 -33.35
CA GLU A 196 27.57 22.72 -33.31
C GLU A 196 27.80 23.17 -34.75
N ASP A 197 26.94 24.06 -35.24
CA ASP A 197 27.22 25.01 -36.31
C ASP A 197 27.05 26.41 -35.71
#